data_AF-A0A2J7VIY4-F1
#
_entry.id   AF-A0A2J7VIY4-F1
#
_cell.length_a   1.000
_cell.length_b   1.000
_cell.length_c   1.000
_cell.angle_alpha   90.00
_cell.angle_beta   90.00
_cell.angle_gamma   90.00
#
_symmetry.space_group_name_H-M   'P 1'
#
loop_
_entity.id
_entity.type
_entity.pdbx_description
1 polymer ?
#
loop_
_entity_poly.entity_id
_entity_poly.type
_entity_poly.pdbx_seq_one_letter_code
_entity_poly.pdbx_strand_id
1 'polypeptide(L)'
;MHRPRFGRHFTADWPYDPHDGVGLEFVGAPTARKAFLDVLRAAGCSSPAACRILQLLEEGGTKRTTVRSTLRFDRIGDRLAALGVAMTVIPPAKPTDPPVATCP
;
A
#
# COMPACT_ATOMS: atom_id res chain seq x y z
N MET A 1 -18.94 -9.45 -5.49
CA MET A 1 -17.87 -8.46 -5.22
C MET A 1 -16.57 -9.20 -4.92
N HIS A 2 -15.49 -8.94 -5.67
CA HIS A 2 -14.21 -9.63 -5.51
C HIS A 2 -13.35 -8.89 -4.47
N ARG A 3 -13.13 -9.49 -3.29
CA ARG A 3 -12.26 -8.93 -2.25
C ARG A 3 -10.80 -8.96 -2.73
N PRO A 4 -10.03 -7.86 -2.60
CA PRO A 4 -8.60 -7.92 -2.83
C PRO A 4 -7.91 -8.89 -1.87
N ARG A 5 -6.85 -9.55 -2.34
CA ARG A 5 -6.08 -10.50 -1.53
C ARG A 5 -5.09 -9.75 -0.64
N PHE A 6 -5.55 -9.35 0.55
CA PHE A 6 -4.73 -8.65 1.54
C PHE A 6 -3.93 -9.59 2.47
N GLY A 7 -4.32 -10.86 2.58
CA GLY A 7 -3.68 -11.82 3.48
C GLY A 7 -3.69 -11.33 4.94
N ARG A 8 -2.55 -11.43 5.62
CA ARG A 8 -2.37 -10.95 7.01
C ARG A 8 -2.29 -9.42 7.16
N HIS A 9 -2.15 -8.68 6.06
CA HIS A 9 -1.93 -7.24 6.08
C HIS A 9 -3.23 -6.43 6.20
N PHE A 10 -4.39 -7.08 6.09
CA PHE A 10 -5.70 -6.51 6.38
C PHE A 10 -6.72 -7.62 6.66
N THR A 11 -7.23 -7.69 7.89
CA THR A 11 -8.14 -8.76 8.34
C THR A 11 -9.61 -8.38 8.27
N ALA A 12 -9.93 -7.08 8.29
CA ALA A 12 -11.31 -6.60 8.28
C ALA A 12 -12.03 -6.85 6.95
N ASP A 13 -13.36 -6.89 7.00
CA ASP A 13 -14.20 -6.88 5.81
C ASP A 13 -13.89 -5.65 4.95
N TRP A 14 -13.91 -5.84 3.62
CA TRP A 14 -13.59 -4.79 2.66
C TRP A 14 -14.89 -4.26 2.05
N PRO A 15 -15.54 -3.23 2.65
CA PRO A 15 -16.79 -2.67 2.17
C PRO A 15 -16.61 -1.69 1.00
N TYR A 16 -15.37 -1.54 0.49
CA TYR A 16 -15.00 -0.52 -0.49
C TYR A 16 -15.00 -1.08 -1.90
N ASP A 17 -15.23 -0.21 -2.87
CA ASP A 17 -15.25 -0.58 -4.26
C ASP A 17 -13.83 -1.00 -4.71
N PRO A 18 -13.66 -2.04 -5.55
CA PRO A 18 -12.37 -2.37 -6.15
C PRO A 18 -11.73 -1.21 -6.95
N HIS A 19 -12.53 -0.25 -7.41
CA HIS A 19 -12.04 0.96 -8.07
C HIS A 19 -11.50 2.01 -7.10
N ASP A 20 -11.79 1.89 -5.79
CA ASP A 20 -11.26 2.79 -4.77
C ASP A 20 -9.74 2.59 -4.60
N GLY A 21 -9.01 3.71 -4.55
CA GLY A 21 -7.58 3.72 -4.29
C GLY A 21 -7.29 3.24 -2.86
N VAL A 22 -6.35 2.30 -2.74
CA VAL A 22 -5.91 1.74 -1.45
C VAL A 22 -4.63 2.43 -1.01
N GLY A 23 -4.60 2.91 0.23
CA GLY A 23 -3.37 3.42 0.82
C GLY A 23 -2.44 2.26 1.19
N LEU A 24 -1.15 2.44 0.94
CA LEU A 24 -0.08 1.59 1.43
C LEU A 24 0.88 2.43 2.24
N GLU A 25 1.27 1.92 3.39
CA GLU A 25 2.37 2.44 4.19
C GLU A 25 3.50 1.42 4.21
N PHE A 26 4.69 1.89 3.84
CA PHE A 26 5.94 1.16 3.94
C PHE A 26 6.73 1.73 5.11
N VAL A 27 7.26 0.87 5.98
CA VAL A 27 8.06 1.24 7.14
C VAL A 27 9.34 0.40 7.17
N GLY A 28 10.48 1.03 7.37
CA GLY A 28 11.79 0.39 7.42
C GLY A 28 12.61 0.59 6.15
N ALA A 29 13.93 0.58 6.32
CA ALA A 29 14.88 0.66 5.22
C ALA A 29 15.16 -0.75 4.67
N PRO A 30 15.09 -0.96 3.34
CA PRO A 30 15.35 -2.28 2.77
C PRO A 30 16.82 -2.66 2.92
N THR A 31 17.07 -3.89 3.39
CA THR A 31 18.42 -4.45 3.52
C THR A 31 19.10 -4.67 2.17
N ALA A 32 18.31 -4.87 1.11
CA ALA A 32 18.81 -5.04 -0.26
C ALA A 32 18.02 -4.18 -1.27
N ARG A 33 18.58 -3.02 -1.62
CA ARG A 33 18.01 -2.04 -2.56
C ARG A 33 17.54 -2.65 -3.88
N LYS A 34 18.39 -3.47 -4.52
CA LYS A 34 18.08 -4.08 -5.82
C LYS A 34 16.89 -5.03 -5.73
N ALA A 35 16.90 -5.92 -4.73
CA ALA A 35 15.80 -6.86 -4.49
C ALA A 35 14.48 -6.12 -4.20
N PHE A 36 14.54 -5.03 -3.45
CA PHE A 36 13.38 -4.18 -3.18
C PHE A 36 12.78 -3.59 -4.47
N LEU A 37 13.63 -3.02 -5.34
CA LEU A 37 13.19 -2.47 -6.62
C LEU A 37 12.61 -3.56 -7.54
N ASP A 38 13.19 -4.76 -7.54
CA ASP A 38 12.69 -5.89 -8.33
C ASP A 38 11.32 -6.36 -7.86
N VAL A 39 11.06 -6.38 -6.54
CA VAL A 39 9.74 -6.70 -5.98
C VAL A 39 8.70 -5.67 -6.42
N LEU A 40 9.03 -4.37 -6.35
CA LEU A 40 8.11 -3.31 -6.79
C LEU A 40 7.84 -3.34 -8.29
N ARG A 41 8.86 -3.58 -9.12
CA ARG A 41 8.67 -3.74 -10.58
C ARG A 41 7.82 -4.95 -10.91
N ALA A 42 8.04 -6.09 -10.25
CA ALA A 42 7.22 -7.29 -10.43
C ALA A 42 5.75 -7.07 -10.02
N ALA A 43 5.50 -6.10 -9.12
CA ALA A 43 4.16 -5.65 -8.74
C ALA A 43 3.55 -4.63 -9.72
N GLY A 44 4.25 -4.28 -10.80
CA GLY A 44 3.79 -3.29 -11.79
C GLY A 44 4.11 -1.84 -11.41
N CYS A 45 4.94 -1.60 -10.41
CA CYS A 45 5.43 -0.25 -10.10
C CYS A 45 6.44 0.18 -11.16
N SER A 46 6.28 1.40 -11.70
CA SER A 46 7.23 1.96 -12.66
C SER A 46 8.60 2.20 -12.00
N SER A 47 9.68 2.06 -12.77
CA SER A 47 11.04 2.28 -12.26
C SER A 47 11.24 3.63 -11.54
N PRO A 48 10.73 4.78 -12.05
CA PRO A 48 10.86 6.05 -11.35
C PRO A 48 10.11 6.07 -10.00
N ALA A 49 8.92 5.47 -9.95
CA ALA A 49 8.13 5.39 -8.73
C ALA A 49 8.81 4.48 -7.69
N ALA A 50 9.33 3.34 -8.12
CA ALA A 50 10.06 2.42 -7.25
C ALA A 50 11.32 3.05 -6.65
N CYS A 51 12.11 3.77 -7.46
CA CYS A 51 13.28 4.52 -6.98
C CYS A 51 12.89 5.61 -5.97
N ARG A 52 11.81 6.35 -6.23
CA ARG A 52 11.32 7.38 -5.32
C ARG A 52 10.85 6.80 -3.98
N ILE A 53 10.19 5.64 -3.99
CA ILE A 53 9.79 4.95 -2.75
C ILE A 53 11.03 4.53 -1.97
N LEU A 54 12.02 3.93 -2.64
CA LEU A 54 13.28 3.53 -2.02
C LEU A 54 13.98 4.72 -1.36
N GLN A 55 14.15 5.82 -2.10
CA GLN A 55 14.81 7.03 -1.58
C GLN A 55 14.11 7.57 -0.33
N LEU A 56 12.78 7.66 -0.33
CA LEU A 56 12.02 8.16 0.82
C LEU A 56 12.09 7.22 2.04
N LEU A 57 12.22 5.91 1.82
CA LEU A 57 12.46 4.96 2.91
C LEU A 57 13.87 5.08 3.49
N GLU A 58 14.86 5.44 2.68
CA GLU A 58 16.22 5.66 3.15
C GLU A 58 16.39 7.00 3.90
N GLU A 59 15.67 8.03 3.46
CA GLU A 59 15.71 9.36 4.08
C GLU A 59 14.87 9.45 5.36
N GLY A 60 13.67 8.86 5.37
CA GLY A 60 12.68 9.06 6.44
C GLY A 60 12.16 7.77 7.08
N GLY A 61 12.60 6.60 6.64
CA GLY A 61 12.18 5.30 7.19
C GLY A 61 10.72 4.93 6.94
N THR A 62 9.91 5.83 6.34
CA THR A 62 8.48 5.63 6.15
C THR A 62 7.99 6.27 4.84
N LYS A 63 7.11 5.58 4.11
CA LYS A 63 6.48 6.12 2.90
C LYS A 63 5.04 5.67 2.77
N ARG A 64 4.12 6.63 2.60
CA ARG A 64 2.72 6.40 2.21
C ARG A 64 2.50 6.62 0.71
N THR A 65 1.75 5.73 0.06
CA THR A 65 1.36 5.85 -1.35
C THR A 65 -0.06 5.30 -1.55
N THR A 66 -0.72 5.67 -2.64
CA THR A 66 -2.02 5.12 -3.02
C THR A 66 -1.85 4.26 -4.27
N VAL A 67 -2.46 3.08 -4.28
CA VAL A 67 -2.39 2.11 -5.39
C VAL A 67 -3.76 1.55 -5.71
N ARG A 68 -3.89 0.88 -6.86
CA ARG A 68 -5.14 0.18 -7.21
C ARG A 68 -5.34 -1.03 -6.30
N SER A 69 -6.59 -1.30 -5.91
CA SER A 69 -6.95 -2.43 -5.06
C SER A 69 -6.70 -3.81 -5.70
N THR A 70 -6.39 -3.87 -7.01
CA THR A 70 -6.19 -5.13 -7.74
C THR A 70 -4.84 -5.79 -7.51
N LEU A 71 -3.93 -5.17 -6.75
CA LEU A 71 -2.61 -5.73 -6.46
C LEU A 71 -2.68 -6.91 -5.48
N ARG A 72 -1.71 -7.83 -5.60
CA ARG A 72 -1.55 -8.96 -4.67
C ARG A 72 -0.74 -8.53 -3.44
N PHE A 73 -1.41 -7.80 -2.55
CA PHE A 73 -0.79 -7.19 -1.37
C PHE A 73 -0.15 -8.22 -0.43
N ASP A 74 -0.75 -9.41 -0.30
CA ASP A 74 -0.17 -10.54 0.43
C ASP A 74 1.26 -10.87 -0.04
N ARG A 75 1.45 -11.11 -1.34
CA ARG A 75 2.74 -11.49 -1.92
C ARG A 75 3.75 -10.35 -1.90
N ILE A 76 3.29 -9.12 -2.08
CA ILE A 76 4.15 -7.93 -2.04
C ILE A 76 4.64 -7.74 -0.59
N GLY A 77 3.72 -7.76 0.38
CA GLY A 77 4.03 -7.59 1.80
C GLY A 77 5.02 -8.63 2.32
N ASP A 78 4.82 -9.91 2.01
CA ASP A 78 5.73 -10.97 2.45
C ASP A 78 7.15 -10.82 1.87
N ARG A 79 7.25 -10.44 0.59
CA ARG A 79 8.55 -10.21 -0.06
C ARG A 79 9.25 -8.97 0.48
N LEU A 80 8.50 -7.91 0.79
CA LEU A 80 9.05 -6.70 1.39
C LEU A 80 9.49 -6.94 2.84
N ALA A 81 8.72 -7.72 3.60
CA ALA A 81 9.05 -8.09 4.98
C ALA A 81 10.36 -8.90 5.05
N ALA A 82 10.59 -9.80 4.08
CA ALA A 82 11.86 -10.52 3.94
C ALA A 82 13.06 -9.59 3.67
N LEU A 83 12.81 -8.37 3.19
CA LEU A 83 13.84 -7.35 2.95
C LEU A 83 13.92 -6.31 4.08
N GLY A 84 13.22 -6.53 5.20
CA GLY A 84 13.22 -5.60 6.35
C GLY A 84 12.25 -4.43 6.21
N VAL A 85 11.33 -4.45 5.23
CA VAL A 85 10.32 -3.41 5.04
C VAL A 85 8.95 -3.95 5.41
N ALA A 86 8.34 -3.38 6.45
CA ALA A 86 6.95 -3.66 6.80
C ALA A 86 6.00 -2.94 5.84
N MET A 87 4.95 -3.64 5.41
CA MET A 87 3.90 -3.06 4.56
C MET A 87 2.55 -3.18 5.26
N THR A 88 1.88 -2.04 5.41
CA THR A 88 0.55 -1.92 6.01
C THR A 88 -0.43 -1.39 4.98
N VAL A 89 -1.60 -2.00 4.90
CA VAL A 89 -2.68 -1.54 4.03
C VAL A 89 -3.56 -0.56 4.80
N ILE A 90 -3.66 0.67 4.29
CA ILE A 90 -4.54 1.70 4.80
C ILE A 90 -5.81 1.67 3.94
N PRO A 91 -6.97 1.33 4.51
CA PRO A 91 -8.22 1.34 3.77
C PRO A 91 -8.56 2.78 3.32
N PRO A 92 -9.24 2.96 2.18
CA PRO A 92 -9.71 4.28 1.78
C PRO A 92 -10.60 4.88 2.87
N ALA A 93 -10.55 6.20 3.02
CA ALA A 93 -11.54 6.89 3.85
C ALA A 93 -12.91 6.53 3.29
N LYS A 94 -13.81 5.97 4.12
CA LYS A 94 -15.21 5.89 3.71
C LYS A 94 -15.62 7.31 3.34
N PRO A 95 -16.44 7.51 2.29
CA PRO A 95 -17.27 8.70 2.28
C PRO A 95 -18.09 8.62 3.58
N THR A 96 -17.60 9.29 4.62
CA THR A 96 -18.42 9.67 5.76
C THR A 96 -19.61 10.38 5.16
N ASP A 97 -20.79 9.95 5.58
CA ASP A 97 -22.07 10.62 5.37
C ASP A 97 -21.87 12.14 5.19
N PRO A 98 -22.52 12.79 4.21
CA PRO A 98 -22.41 14.24 4.04
C PRO A 98 -22.63 14.92 5.40
N PRO A 99 -21.91 16.01 5.71
CA PRO A 99 -22.19 16.74 6.93
C PRO A 99 -23.68 17.06 6.93
N VAL A 100 -24.39 16.59 7.96
CA VAL A 100 -25.79 16.93 8.20
C VAL A 100 -25.90 18.44 7.99
N ALA A 101 -26.62 18.82 6.94
CA ALA A 101 -26.95 20.20 6.69
C ALA A 101 -27.88 20.64 7.83
N THR A 102 -27.32 21.20 8.89
CA THR A 102 -28.09 22.07 9.77
C THR A 102 -28.29 23.38 9.02
N CYS A 103 -29.43 23.47 8.32
CA CYS A 103 -29.99 24.75 7.92
C CYS A 103 -30.41 25.52 9.18
N PRO A 104 -29.94 26.76 9.38
CA PRO A 104 -30.74 27.78 10.03
C PRO A 104 -31.78 28.38 9.06
#